data_AF-A0A4V5NPA7-F1
#
_entry.id   AF-A0A4V5NPA7-F1
#
_cell.length_a   1.000
_cell.length_b   1.000
_cell.length_c   1.000
_cell.angle_alpha   90.00
_cell.angle_beta   90.00
_cell.angle_gamma   90.00
#
_symmetry.space_group_name_H-M   'P 1'
#
loop_
_entity.id
_entity.type
_entity.pdbx_description
1 polymer ?
#
loop_
_entity_poly.entity_id
_entity_poly.type
_entity_poly.pdbx_seq_one_letter_code
_entity_poly.pdbx_strand_id
1 'polypeptide(L)'
;MKISKLLSKNKADKPVHPVTRTESLACIPEKSSAVEWSQQDNGEIIIEYPLQLKPFFISLSKRFNKGVEQKLSKKLQLDAIGSRVWLMIDGTTDVKTIIKEMAPATDLSLQEAEISVTTFLRELGRRGLILLK
;
A
#
# COMPACT_ATOMS: atom_id res chain seq x y z
N MET A 1 9.77 -4.32 57.46
CA MET A 1 8.85 -3.62 56.54
C MET A 1 8.91 -4.31 55.19
N LYS A 2 7.74 -4.48 54.57
CA LYS A 2 7.43 -5.41 53.48
C LYS A 2 6.94 -4.58 52.28
N ILE A 3 7.14 -5.09 51.05
CA ILE A 3 6.45 -4.72 49.78
C ILE A 3 7.05 -3.46 49.13
N SER A 4 7.44 -3.39 47.85
CA SER A 4 6.81 -3.94 46.63
C SER A 4 7.80 -4.14 45.46
N LYS A 5 7.72 -5.33 44.86
CA LYS A 5 7.88 -5.63 43.42
C LYS A 5 7.12 -4.63 42.52
N LEU A 6 7.48 -4.58 41.22
CA LEU A 6 6.70 -4.15 40.02
C LEU A 6 7.40 -3.01 39.25
N LEU A 7 7.70 -3.04 37.94
CA LEU A 7 7.19 -3.82 36.82
C LEU A 7 8.22 -3.96 35.69
N SER A 8 8.25 -5.19 35.16
CA SER A 8 8.68 -5.58 33.83
C SER A 8 8.05 -4.72 32.72
N LYS A 9 8.87 -4.31 31.76
CA LYS A 9 8.44 -4.12 30.37
C LYS A 9 9.35 -4.95 29.48
N ASN A 10 9.12 -6.26 29.50
CA ASN A 10 9.44 -7.13 28.38
C ASN A 10 8.68 -6.61 27.15
N LYS A 11 9.36 -5.80 26.34
CA LYS A 11 8.95 -5.57 24.96
C LYS A 11 9.27 -6.88 24.25
N ALA A 12 8.28 -7.76 24.14
CA ALA A 12 8.41 -9.02 23.43
C ALA A 12 8.94 -8.72 22.03
N ASP A 13 10.19 -9.08 21.80
CA ASP A 13 10.80 -9.11 20.48
C ASP A 13 10.02 -10.17 19.71
N LYS A 14 9.04 -9.75 18.90
CA LYS A 14 8.37 -10.68 17.99
C LYS A 14 9.48 -11.20 17.08
N PRO A 15 9.74 -12.52 17.03
CA PRO A 15 10.70 -13.04 16.07
C PRO A 15 10.21 -12.61 14.69
N VAL A 16 10.97 -11.72 14.04
CA VAL A 16 10.74 -11.31 12.67
C VAL A 16 11.16 -12.50 11.82
N HIS A 17 10.30 -13.51 11.74
CA HIS A 17 10.45 -14.56 10.75
C HIS A 17 10.36 -13.87 9.39
N PRO A 18 11.41 -13.96 8.54
CA PRO A 18 11.34 -13.42 7.21
C PRO A 18 10.18 -14.12 6.50
N VAL A 19 9.19 -13.33 6.05
CA VAL A 19 8.02 -13.84 5.34
C VAL A 19 8.52 -14.69 4.18
N THR A 20 8.14 -15.96 4.15
CA THR A 20 8.52 -16.85 3.08
C THR A 20 7.83 -16.42 1.78
N ARG A 21 8.38 -16.85 0.64
CA ARG A 21 7.75 -16.60 -0.66
C ARG A 21 6.30 -17.10 -0.68
N THR A 22 6.06 -18.31 -0.17
CA THR A 22 4.74 -18.93 -0.13
C THR A 22 3.75 -18.10 0.70
N GLU A 23 4.18 -17.61 1.86
CA GLU A 23 3.35 -16.74 2.71
C GLU A 23 3.03 -15.42 2.01
N SER A 24 4.03 -14.80 1.37
CA SER A 24 3.85 -13.54 0.63
C SER A 24 2.82 -13.67 -0.50
N LEU A 25 2.80 -14.82 -1.17
CA LEU A 25 1.88 -15.12 -2.26
C LEU A 25 0.46 -15.46 -1.76
N ALA A 26 0.32 -15.85 -0.49
CA ALA A 26 -0.98 -16.15 0.13
C ALA A 26 -1.65 -14.91 0.74
N CYS A 27 -0.93 -13.78 0.86
CA CYS A 27 -1.50 -12.53 1.35
C CYS A 27 -2.63 -12.03 0.45
N ILE A 28 -3.57 -11.30 1.06
CA ILE A 28 -4.69 -10.68 0.35
C ILE A 28 -4.51 -9.16 0.37
N PRO A 29 -4.28 -8.51 -0.80
CA PRO A 29 -4.23 -7.06 -0.89
C PRO A 29 -5.63 -6.44 -0.76
N GLU A 30 -5.69 -5.31 -0.07
CA GLU A 30 -6.90 -4.50 0.08
C GLU A 30 -6.55 -3.03 -0.17
N LYS A 31 -7.42 -2.31 -0.90
CA LYS A 31 -7.27 -0.87 -1.12
C LYS A 31 -7.45 -0.11 0.19
N SER A 32 -6.57 0.87 0.43
CA SER A 32 -6.67 1.73 1.62
C SER A 32 -7.91 2.63 1.52
N SER A 33 -8.65 2.76 2.62
CA SER A 33 -9.84 3.62 2.68
C SER A 33 -9.54 5.12 2.59
N ALA A 34 -8.26 5.50 2.72
CA ALA A 34 -7.82 6.90 2.60
C ALA A 34 -7.54 7.32 1.15
N VAL A 35 -7.79 6.42 0.19
CA VAL A 35 -7.44 6.58 -1.22
C VAL A 35 -8.70 6.67 -2.05
N GLU A 36 -8.77 7.71 -2.88
CA GLU A 36 -9.76 7.84 -3.94
C GLU A 36 -9.14 7.40 -5.26
N TRP A 37 -9.92 6.79 -6.15
CA TRP A 37 -9.42 6.42 -7.47
C TRP A 37 -10.51 6.54 -8.53
N SER A 38 -10.09 6.82 -9.77
CA SER A 38 -10.99 6.88 -10.92
C SER A 38 -10.35 6.22 -12.13
N GLN A 39 -11.19 5.65 -12.99
CA GLN A 39 -10.76 5.17 -14.30
C GLN A 39 -10.87 6.29 -15.32
N GLN A 40 -9.84 6.46 -16.14
CA GLN A 40 -9.79 7.41 -17.24
C GLN A 40 -10.38 6.79 -18.51
N ASP A 41 -10.67 7.63 -19.51
CA ASP A 41 -11.25 7.19 -20.80
C ASP A 41 -10.34 6.21 -21.55
N ASN A 42 -9.02 6.28 -21.32
CA ASN A 42 -8.03 5.36 -21.90
C ASN A 42 -7.94 4.01 -21.16
N GLY A 43 -8.72 3.82 -20.08
CA GLY A 43 -8.73 2.62 -19.26
C GLY A 43 -7.72 2.61 -18.11
N GLU A 44 -6.83 3.61 -18.02
CA GLU A 44 -5.85 3.72 -16.93
C GLU A 44 -6.48 4.23 -15.64
N ILE A 45 -5.89 3.86 -14.51
CA ILE A 45 -6.36 4.25 -13.19
C ILE A 45 -5.55 5.43 -12.68
N ILE A 46 -6.24 6.48 -12.20
CA ILE A 46 -5.62 7.54 -11.41
C ILE A 46 -6.02 7.35 -9.95
N ILE A 47 -5.01 7.30 -9.09
CA ILE A 47 -5.13 7.20 -7.65
C ILE A 47 -4.83 8.57 -7.04
N GLU A 48 -5.75 9.11 -6.25
CA GLU A 48 -5.58 10.33 -5.48
C GLU A 48 -5.52 10.02 -3.98
N TYR A 49 -4.47 10.49 -3.31
CA TYR A 49 -4.25 10.19 -1.89
C TYR A 49 -3.69 11.40 -1.13
N PRO A 50 -4.05 11.60 0.15
CA PRO A 50 -3.60 12.74 0.93
C PRO A 50 -2.12 12.62 1.30
N LEU A 51 -1.39 13.74 1.21
CA LEU A 51 -0.05 13.82 1.76
C LEU A 51 -0.11 14.01 3.26
N GLN A 52 0.45 13.06 4.01
CA GLN A 52 0.72 13.27 5.42
C GLN A 52 1.89 14.25 5.57
N LEU A 53 1.57 15.53 5.71
CA LEU A 53 2.56 16.55 6.05
C LEU A 53 3.07 16.32 7.47
N LYS A 54 4.39 16.39 7.67
CA LYS A 54 4.96 16.35 9.02
C LYS A 54 4.52 17.61 9.79
N PRO A 55 4.19 17.51 11.10
CA PRO A 55 3.70 18.63 11.90
C PRO A 55 4.60 19.87 11.88
N PHE A 56 5.91 19.69 11.71
CA PHE A 56 6.87 20.80 11.62
C PHE A 56 6.67 21.68 10.37
N PHE A 57 6.29 21.10 9.21
CA PHE A 57 6.02 21.88 7.99
C PHE A 57 4.70 22.66 8.10
N ILE A 58 3.70 22.09 8.79
CA ILE A 58 2.44 22.77 9.10
C ILE A 58 2.70 23.96 10.04
N SER A 59 3.61 23.80 11.00
CA SER A 59 4.03 24.87 11.91
C SER A 59 4.72 26.03 11.19
N LEU A 60 5.54 25.75 10.17
CA LEU A 60 6.19 26.81 9.39
C LEU A 60 5.21 27.53 8.44
N SER A 61 4.29 26.81 7.80
CA SER A 61 3.34 27.40 6.85
C SER A 61 2.31 28.31 7.52
N LYS A 62 1.91 28.02 8.77
CA LYS A 62 1.02 28.88 9.59
C LYS A 62 1.55 30.31 9.79
N ARG A 63 2.87 30.50 9.72
CA ARG A 63 3.50 31.82 9.90
C ARG A 63 3.57 32.63 8.62
N PHE A 64 3.46 31.99 7.45
CA PHE A 64 3.62 32.62 6.13
C PHE A 64 2.31 32.77 5.35
N ASN A 65 1.31 31.90 5.53
CA ASN A 65 0.04 32.01 4.81
C ASN A 65 -1.15 31.81 5.76
N LYS A 66 -1.77 32.91 6.18
CA LYS A 66 -3.15 32.93 6.66
C LYS A 66 -4.06 32.65 5.46
N GLY A 67 -4.63 31.45 5.36
CA GLY A 67 -5.87 31.27 4.60
C GLY A 67 -6.05 29.99 3.80
N VAL A 68 -5.08 29.09 3.72
CA VAL A 68 -5.26 27.90 2.88
C VAL A 68 -4.80 26.63 3.61
N GLU A 69 -5.74 25.97 4.30
CA GLU A 69 -5.64 24.54 4.60
C GLU A 69 -5.78 23.75 3.29
N GLN A 70 -4.79 23.87 2.40
CA GLN A 70 -4.71 23.00 1.24
C GLN A 70 -4.33 21.61 1.76
N LYS A 71 -5.33 20.72 1.86
CA LYS A 71 -5.10 19.28 1.91
C LYS A 71 -4.36 18.92 0.63
N LEU A 72 -3.04 18.95 0.69
CA LEU A 72 -2.16 18.59 -0.42
C LEU A 72 -2.41 17.11 -0.74
N SER A 73 -3.02 16.82 -1.89
CA SER A 73 -3.17 15.47 -2.42
C SER A 73 -2.07 15.19 -3.44
N LYS A 74 -1.67 13.92 -3.56
CA LYS A 74 -0.87 13.43 -4.69
C LYS A 74 -1.74 12.60 -5.60
N LYS A 75 -1.47 12.71 -6.90
CA LYS A 75 -2.02 11.85 -7.93
C LYS A 75 -0.95 10.88 -8.41
N LEU A 76 -1.33 9.62 -8.57
CA LEU A 76 -0.53 8.56 -9.13
C LEU A 76 -1.32 7.94 -10.28
N GLN A 77 -0.84 8.12 -11.50
CA GLN A 77 -1.38 7.43 -12.67
C GLN A 77 -0.71 6.07 -12.77
N LEU A 78 -1.54 5.03 -12.91
CA LEU A 78 -1.08 3.67 -13.14
C LEU A 78 -0.95 3.40 -14.63
N ASP A 79 0.05 2.61 -15.00
CA ASP A 79 0.16 2.07 -16.36
C ASP A 79 -0.94 1.01 -16.61
N ALA A 80 -1.03 0.49 -17.83
CA ALA A 80 -2.05 -0.50 -18.19
C ALA A 80 -1.99 -1.76 -17.31
N ILE A 81 -0.78 -2.26 -17.03
CA ILE A 81 -0.57 -3.47 -16.22
C ILE A 81 -0.98 -3.22 -14.76
N GLY A 82 -0.47 -2.16 -14.14
CA GLY A 82 -0.79 -1.77 -12.78
C GLY A 82 -2.26 -1.42 -12.60
N SER A 83 -2.89 -0.78 -13.60
CA SER A 83 -4.32 -0.50 -13.63
C SER A 83 -5.15 -1.78 -13.56
N ARG A 84 -4.75 -2.81 -14.32
CA ARG A 84 -5.43 -4.10 -14.30
C ARG A 84 -5.24 -4.83 -12.98
N VAL A 85 -4.03 -4.81 -12.42
CA VAL A 85 -3.78 -5.36 -11.08
C VAL A 85 -4.64 -4.64 -10.03
N TRP A 86 -4.68 -3.30 -10.07
CA TRP A 86 -5.48 -2.50 -9.15
C TRP A 86 -6.96 -2.85 -9.17
N LEU A 87 -7.52 -3.10 -10.35
CA LEU A 87 -8.92 -3.51 -10.50
C LEU A 87 -9.21 -4.87 -9.83
N MET A 88 -8.24 -5.79 -9.78
CA MET A 88 -8.38 -7.09 -9.11
C MET A 88 -8.19 -7.03 -7.58
N ILE A 89 -7.73 -5.91 -7.02
CA ILE A 89 -7.58 -5.74 -5.57
C ILE A 89 -8.96 -5.49 -4.95
N ASP A 90 -9.69 -6.55 -4.62
CA ASP A 90 -11.04 -6.50 -4.05
C ASP A 90 -11.08 -6.77 -2.54
N GLY A 91 -9.93 -7.05 -1.91
CA GLY A 91 -9.84 -7.40 -0.49
C GLY A 91 -10.15 -8.87 -0.19
N THR A 92 -10.31 -9.71 -1.22
CA THR A 92 -10.61 -11.15 -1.11
C THR A 92 -9.68 -12.03 -1.94
N THR A 93 -9.21 -11.54 -3.08
CA THR A 93 -8.34 -12.26 -4.02
C THR A 93 -6.90 -12.23 -3.53
N ASP A 94 -6.25 -13.39 -3.41
CA ASP A 94 -4.85 -13.50 -2.98
C ASP A 94 -3.84 -13.14 -4.10
N VAL A 95 -2.61 -12.81 -3.71
CA VAL A 95 -1.54 -12.39 -4.65
C VAL A 95 -1.22 -13.48 -5.68
N LYS A 96 -1.23 -14.76 -5.31
CA LYS A 96 -0.96 -15.86 -6.24
C LYS A 96 -2.02 -15.96 -7.33
N THR A 97 -3.27 -15.72 -6.99
CA THR A 97 -4.41 -15.71 -7.93
C THR A 97 -4.28 -14.53 -8.89
N ILE A 98 -3.98 -13.33 -8.38
CA ILE A 98 -3.67 -12.16 -9.22
C ILE A 98 -2.56 -12.46 -10.23
N ILE A 99 -1.46 -13.08 -9.81
CA ILE A 99 -0.33 -13.41 -10.69
C ILE A 99 -0.75 -14.39 -11.80
N LYS A 100 -1.52 -15.41 -11.45
CA LYS A 100 -2.02 -16.41 -12.41
C LYS A 100 -2.93 -15.80 -13.46
N GLU A 101 -3.74 -14.82 -13.08
CA GLU A 101 -4.62 -14.10 -14.01
C GLU A 101 -3.86 -13.08 -14.86
N MET A 102 -2.80 -12.47 -14.32
CA MET A 102 -1.97 -11.51 -15.05
C MET A 102 -1.11 -12.14 -16.14
N ALA A 103 -0.50 -13.31 -15.88
CA ALA A 103 0.41 -13.94 -16.84
C ALA A 103 -0.19 -14.07 -18.26
N PRO A 104 -1.38 -14.69 -18.47
CA PRO A 104 -1.99 -14.76 -19.80
C PRO A 104 -2.52 -13.41 -20.29
N ALA A 105 -2.86 -12.49 -19.40
CA ALA A 105 -3.41 -11.18 -19.73
C ALA A 105 -2.37 -10.21 -20.34
N THR A 106 -1.08 -10.47 -20.13
CA THR A 106 0.03 -9.61 -20.56
C THR A 106 1.10 -10.36 -21.35
N ASP A 107 0.82 -11.59 -21.82
CA ASP A 107 1.78 -12.47 -22.50
C ASP A 107 3.10 -12.69 -21.71
N LEU A 108 3.04 -12.63 -20.37
CA LEU A 108 4.20 -12.84 -19.50
C LEU A 108 4.25 -14.27 -18.99
N SER A 109 5.45 -14.77 -18.72
CA SER A 109 5.59 -16.00 -17.94
C SER A 109 5.10 -15.79 -16.50
N LEU A 110 4.77 -16.89 -15.80
CA LEU A 110 4.38 -16.81 -14.37
C LEU A 110 5.46 -16.17 -13.49
N GLN A 111 6.75 -16.38 -13.81
CA GLN A 111 7.84 -15.78 -13.04
C GLN A 111 7.94 -14.26 -13.26
N GLU A 112 7.79 -13.81 -14.50
CA GLU A 112 7.78 -12.37 -14.82
C GLU A 112 6.55 -11.67 -14.24
N ALA A 113 5.38 -12.30 -14.37
CA ALA A 113 4.14 -11.80 -13.78
C ALA A 113 4.27 -11.69 -12.25
N GLU A 114 4.87 -12.69 -11.59
CA GLU A 114 5.13 -12.62 -10.15
C GLU A 114 6.03 -11.45 -9.78
N ILE A 115 7.18 -11.29 -10.45
CA ILE A 115 8.11 -10.18 -10.17
C ILE A 115 7.42 -8.84 -10.38
N SER A 116 6.68 -8.69 -11.47
CA SER A 116 5.96 -7.46 -11.82
C SER A 116 4.88 -7.12 -10.79
N VAL A 117 3.97 -8.05 -10.53
CA VAL A 117 2.85 -7.87 -9.59
C VAL A 117 3.37 -7.60 -8.17
N THR A 118 4.32 -8.40 -7.68
CA THR A 118 4.85 -8.22 -6.32
C THR A 118 5.62 -6.90 -6.18
N THR A 119 6.35 -6.47 -7.22
CA THR A 119 7.02 -5.16 -7.22
C THR A 119 6.00 -4.03 -7.16
N PHE A 120 4.95 -4.10 -7.98
CA PHE A 120 3.87 -3.13 -7.99
C PHE A 120 3.14 -3.03 -6.64
N LEU A 121 2.72 -4.17 -6.07
CA LEU A 121 2.07 -4.21 -4.75
C LEU A 121 2.98 -3.63 -3.66
N ARG A 122 4.28 -3.91 -3.71
CA ARG A 122 5.25 -3.34 -2.78
C ARG A 122 5.36 -1.82 -2.90
N GLU A 123 5.29 -1.26 -4.11
CA GLU A 123 5.30 0.18 -4.32
C GLU A 123 4.03 0.85 -3.80
N LEU A 124 2.87 0.24 -4.01
CA LEU A 124 1.59 0.70 -3.44
C LEU A 124 1.62 0.65 -1.91
N GLY A 125 2.10 -0.46 -1.33
CA GLY A 125 2.22 -0.64 0.11
C GLY A 125 3.18 0.37 0.75
N ARG A 126 4.31 0.66 0.10
CA ARG A 126 5.26 1.72 0.55
C ARG A 126 4.63 3.10 0.62
N ARG A 127 3.64 3.37 -0.23
CA ARG A 127 2.90 4.63 -0.27
C ARG A 127 1.65 4.62 0.61
N GLY A 128 1.35 3.51 1.29
CA GLY A 128 0.15 3.33 2.11
C GLY A 128 -1.15 3.27 1.31
N LEU A 129 -1.06 2.93 0.01
CA LEU A 129 -2.21 2.87 -0.88
C LEU A 129 -2.97 1.55 -0.77
N ILE A 130 -2.28 0.50 -0.35
CA ILE A 130 -2.86 -0.82 -0.09
C ILE A 130 -2.34 -1.37 1.24
N LEU A 131 -3.08 -2.32 1.78
CA LEU A 131 -2.73 -3.13 2.94
C LEU A 131 -2.67 -4.60 2.51
N LEU A 132 -1.78 -5.38 3.12
CA LEU A 132 -1.73 -6.83 2.93
C LEU A 132 -2.23 -7.49 4.23
N LYS A 133 -3.16 -8.43 4.09
CA LYS A 133 -3.68 -9.28 5.17
C LYS A 133 -3.06 -10.66 5.12
#